data_AF-A0A392QDR2-F1
#
_entry.id   AF-A0A392QDR2-F1
#
_cell.length_a   1.000
_cell.length_b   1.000
_cell.length_c   1.000
_cell.angle_alpha   90.00
_cell.angle_beta   90.00
_cell.angle_gamma   90.00
#
_symmetry.space_group_name_H-M   'P 1'
#
loop_
_entity.id
_entity.type
_entity.pdbx_description
1 polymer ?
#
loop_
_entity_poly.entity_id
_entity_poly.type
_entity_poly.pdbx_seq_one_letter_code
_entity_poly.pdbx_strand_id
1 'polypeptide(L)'
;MPHNVFLHSALVQSRKIDPNKKGRVQEALNYYNIESTVALSVTFMINLFVTTVFAKGFYGTEQANSIGLVNAGQYLEEKYGGGLFPILYIWGIGLLAAGQSSTITGTYAGQFIMGGFLNLRLKKWLRALITRSCAIVPTIIVAIVYNSSEGSLDVLNEWLNVLQSVQIPFALIPLLTLVSKERIMGSFKVGPVLEVS
;
A
#
# COMPACT_ATOMS: atom_id res chain seq x y z
N MET A 1 0.98 -0.70 -5.13
CA MET A 1 0.72 -2.07 -4.64
C MET A 1 -0.51 -2.64 -5.34
N PRO A 2 -0.44 -3.85 -5.93
CA PRO A 2 -1.50 -4.39 -6.79
C PRO A 2 -2.83 -4.61 -6.04
N HIS A 3 -2.78 -4.95 -4.76
CA HIS A 3 -3.98 -5.14 -3.94
C HIS A 3 -4.81 -3.86 -3.75
N ASN A 4 -4.19 -2.66 -3.84
CA ASN A 4 -4.91 -1.39 -3.75
C ASN A 4 -5.81 -1.15 -4.96
N VAL A 5 -5.44 -1.66 -6.14
CA VAL A 5 -6.26 -1.54 -7.36
C VAL A 5 -7.59 -2.27 -7.17
N PHE A 6 -7.54 -3.50 -6.65
CA PHE A 6 -8.73 -4.31 -6.36
C PHE A 6 -9.58 -3.69 -5.25
N LEU A 7 -8.93 -3.21 -4.18
CA LEU A 7 -9.61 -2.58 -3.06
C LEU A 7 -10.33 -1.30 -3.49
N HIS A 8 -9.65 -0.40 -4.19
CA HIS A 8 -10.23 0.87 -4.63
C HIS A 8 -11.39 0.65 -5.61
N SER A 9 -11.25 -0.29 -6.54
CA SER A 9 -12.33 -0.68 -7.46
C SER A 9 -13.59 -1.16 -6.72
N ALA A 10 -13.42 -1.85 -5.60
CA ALA A 10 -14.53 -2.32 -4.78
C ALA A 10 -15.11 -1.23 -3.85
N LEU A 11 -14.27 -0.36 -3.29
CA LEU A 11 -14.71 0.74 -2.43
C LEU A 11 -15.53 1.78 -3.21
N VAL A 12 -15.20 2.01 -4.49
CA VAL A 12 -16.02 2.87 -5.37
C VAL A 12 -17.47 2.37 -5.47
N GLN A 13 -17.70 1.06 -5.42
CA GLN A 13 -19.05 0.49 -5.46
C GLN A 13 -19.84 0.66 -4.14
N SER A 14 -19.21 1.12 -3.06
CA SER A 14 -19.89 1.34 -1.78
C SER A 14 -20.85 2.54 -1.81
N ARG A 15 -20.65 3.50 -2.71
CA ARG A 15 -21.60 4.62 -2.91
C ARG A 15 -22.68 4.18 -3.89
N LYS A 16 -23.94 4.44 -3.52
CA LYS A 16 -25.09 4.16 -4.38
C LYS A 16 -25.16 5.18 -5.51
N ILE A 17 -24.69 4.80 -6.69
CA ILE A 17 -24.77 5.59 -7.91
C ILE A 17 -25.74 4.90 -8.86
N ASP A 18 -26.66 5.66 -9.45
CA ASP A 18 -27.57 5.14 -10.48
C ASP A 18 -26.83 5.07 -11.83
N PRO A 19 -26.51 3.86 -12.34
CA PRO A 19 -25.73 3.71 -13.57
C PRO A 19 -26.48 4.19 -14.82
N ASN A 20 -27.81 4.36 -14.75
CA ASN A 20 -28.61 4.80 -15.90
C ASN A 20 -28.51 6.32 -16.14
N LYS A 21 -28.09 7.09 -15.12
CA LYS A 21 -27.97 8.55 -15.21
C LYS A 21 -26.53 8.96 -15.48
N LYS A 22 -26.19 9.13 -16.77
CA LYS A 22 -24.84 9.51 -17.21
C LYS A 22 -24.24 10.72 -16.45
N GLY A 23 -25.06 11.75 -16.19
CA GLY A 23 -24.60 12.93 -15.43
C GLY A 23 -24.17 12.61 -13.99
N ARG A 24 -24.87 11.68 -13.31
CA ARG A 24 -24.52 11.25 -11.94
C ARG A 24 -23.26 10.39 -11.93
N VAL A 25 -23.06 9.57 -12.95
CA VAL A 25 -21.84 8.77 -13.12
C VAL A 25 -20.64 9.70 -13.36
N GLN A 26 -20.77 10.70 -14.24
CA GLN A 26 -19.70 11.68 -14.48
C GLN A 26 -19.36 12.49 -13.22
N GLU A 27 -20.37 12.95 -12.50
CA GLU A 27 -20.20 13.66 -11.23
C GLU A 27 -19.45 12.78 -10.21
N ALA A 28 -19.86 11.52 -10.06
CA ALA A 28 -19.19 10.58 -9.17
C ALA A 28 -17.74 10.33 -9.58
N LEU A 29 -17.46 10.13 -10.88
CA LEU A 29 -16.10 9.97 -11.39
C LEU A 29 -15.22 11.18 -11.07
N ASN A 30 -15.74 12.39 -11.20
CA ASN A 30 -15.01 13.61 -10.85
C ASN A 30 -14.69 13.66 -9.35
N TYR A 31 -15.65 13.34 -8.47
CA TYR A 31 -15.39 13.28 -7.04
C TYR A 31 -14.36 12.21 -6.68
N TYR A 32 -14.47 11.00 -7.24
CA TYR A 32 -13.47 9.95 -7.00
C TYR A 32 -12.09 10.36 -7.50
N ASN A 33 -12.00 11.02 -8.65
CA ASN A 33 -10.72 11.51 -9.16
C ASN A 33 -10.08 12.54 -8.21
N ILE A 34 -10.87 13.49 -7.70
CA ILE A 34 -10.38 14.49 -6.73
C ILE A 34 -9.95 13.80 -5.43
N GLU A 35 -10.79 12.93 -4.86
CA GLU A 35 -10.48 12.19 -3.62
C GLU A 35 -9.18 11.39 -3.75
N SER A 36 -9.05 10.61 -4.83
CA SER A 36 -7.84 9.81 -5.08
C SER A 36 -6.61 10.67 -5.35
N THR A 37 -6.75 11.74 -6.15
CA THR A 37 -5.63 12.65 -6.49
C THR A 37 -5.10 13.35 -5.24
N VAL A 38 -5.99 13.88 -4.40
CA VAL A 38 -5.59 14.55 -3.15
C VAL A 38 -4.92 13.56 -2.20
N ALA A 39 -5.48 12.36 -2.02
CA ALA A 39 -4.90 11.34 -1.14
C ALA A 39 -3.50 10.89 -1.59
N LEU A 40 -3.32 10.66 -2.91
CA LEU A 40 -2.02 10.31 -3.48
C LEU A 40 -1.03 11.47 -3.40
N SER A 41 -1.47 12.71 -3.62
CA SER A 41 -0.61 13.90 -3.53
C SER A 41 -0.08 14.12 -2.12
N VAL A 42 -0.95 13.98 -1.10
CA VAL A 42 -0.55 14.08 0.30
C VAL A 42 0.45 12.98 0.66
N THR A 43 0.19 11.73 0.24
CA THR A 43 1.08 10.60 0.49
C THR A 43 2.44 10.81 -0.18
N PHE A 44 2.45 11.28 -1.43
CA PHE A 44 3.66 11.64 -2.16
C PHE A 44 4.46 12.71 -1.42
N MET A 45 3.80 13.75 -0.91
CA MET A 45 4.47 14.84 -0.21
C MET A 45 5.07 14.39 1.13
N ILE A 46 4.37 13.51 1.88
CA ILE A 46 4.92 12.88 3.08
C ILE A 46 6.17 12.06 2.75
N ASN A 47 6.08 11.18 1.74
CA ASN A 47 7.21 10.34 1.34
C ASN A 47 8.40 11.20 0.86
N LEU A 48 8.13 12.29 0.14
CA LEU A 48 9.15 13.23 -0.31
C LEU A 48 9.85 13.89 0.88
N PHE A 49 9.12 14.36 1.88
CA PHE A 49 9.71 14.97 3.08
C PHE A 49 10.51 13.97 3.89
N VAL A 50 9.97 12.78 4.16
CA VAL A 50 10.67 11.73 4.93
C VAL A 50 11.97 11.32 4.22
N THR A 51 11.89 11.07 2.90
CA THR A 51 13.07 10.70 2.10
C THR A 51 14.10 11.82 2.08
N THR A 52 13.68 13.08 1.94
CA THR A 52 14.60 14.23 1.91
C THR A 52 15.28 14.46 3.27
N VAL A 53 14.54 14.31 4.38
CA VAL A 53 15.09 14.45 5.74
C VAL A 53 16.13 13.37 6.03
N PHE A 54 15.85 12.12 5.67
CA PHE A 54 16.81 11.03 5.87
C PHE A 54 17.96 11.07 4.88
N ALA A 55 17.73 11.46 3.62
CA ALA A 55 18.82 11.74 2.69
C ALA A 55 19.75 12.81 3.29
N LYS A 56 19.24 13.95 3.76
CA LYS A 56 20.10 14.97 4.37
C LYS A 56 20.85 14.48 5.62
N GLY A 57 20.25 13.58 6.40
CA GLY A 57 20.83 13.07 7.64
C GLY A 57 21.88 11.98 7.46
N PHE A 58 21.69 11.10 6.48
CA PHE A 58 22.49 9.88 6.31
C PHE A 58 23.27 9.84 4.99
N TYR A 59 23.05 10.77 4.06
CA TYR A 59 23.75 10.74 2.77
C TYR A 59 25.25 10.94 2.96
N GLY A 60 26.04 9.96 2.51
CA GLY A 60 27.50 9.96 2.62
C GLY A 60 28.05 9.45 3.96
N THR A 61 27.21 8.93 4.87
CA THR A 61 27.68 8.28 6.11
C THR A 61 27.76 6.76 5.95
N GLU A 62 28.58 6.09 6.76
CA GLU A 62 28.64 4.62 6.76
C GLU A 62 27.31 3.97 7.19
N GLN A 63 26.49 4.69 7.98
CA GLN A 63 25.14 4.25 8.35
C GLN A 63 24.10 4.35 7.21
N ALA A 64 24.44 4.93 6.06
CA ALA A 64 23.54 5.01 4.91
C ALA A 64 23.09 3.62 4.40
N ASN A 65 23.95 2.62 4.56
CA ASN A 65 23.69 1.25 4.10
C ASN A 65 22.84 0.43 5.08
N SER A 66 22.65 0.89 6.33
CA SER A 66 21.91 0.18 7.38
C SER A 66 20.82 1.04 8.02
N ILE A 67 20.16 1.89 7.21
CA ILE A 67 19.04 2.72 7.67
C ILE A 67 17.84 1.83 8.03
N GLY A 68 17.70 1.54 9.32
CA GLY A 68 16.56 0.84 9.89
C GLY A 68 15.50 1.78 10.49
N LEU A 69 14.31 1.24 10.77
CA LEU A 69 13.21 1.96 11.42
C LEU A 69 13.58 2.53 12.80
N VAL A 70 14.48 1.84 13.52
CA VAL A 70 14.98 2.25 14.84
C VAL A 70 15.98 3.41 14.71
N ASN A 71 16.98 3.27 13.83
CA ASN A 71 17.99 4.30 13.56
C ASN A 71 17.34 5.60 13.05
N ALA A 72 16.32 5.49 12.20
CA ALA A 72 15.52 6.60 11.73
C ALA A 72 14.83 7.35 12.88
N GLY A 73 14.21 6.63 13.82
CA GLY A 73 13.56 7.23 14.98
C GLY A 73 14.55 7.90 15.94
N GLN A 74 15.70 7.26 16.19
CA GLN A 74 16.77 7.83 17.02
C GLN A 74 17.35 9.11 16.42
N TYR A 75 17.57 9.13 15.10
CA TYR A 75 18.03 10.34 14.41
C TYR A 75 17.03 11.49 14.53
N LEU A 76 15.73 11.22 14.44
CA LEU A 76 14.70 12.24 14.62
C LEU A 76 14.68 12.79 16.05
N GLU A 77 14.85 11.92 17.06
CA GLU A 77 14.96 12.32 18.46
C GLU A 77 16.23 13.12 18.73
N GLU A 78 17.38 12.74 18.18
CA GLU A 78 18.63 13.47 18.40
C GLU A 78 18.61 14.85 17.71
N LYS A 79 18.01 14.95 16.52
CA LYS A 79 18.04 16.18 15.71
C LYS A 79 16.95 17.17 16.09
N TYR A 80 15.77 16.68 16.43
CA TYR A 80 14.58 17.49 16.67
C TYR A 80 14.00 17.30 18.07
N GLY A 81 14.43 16.26 18.79
CA GLY A 81 14.03 16.00 20.16
C GLY A 81 14.85 16.80 21.17
N GLY A 82 14.30 16.90 22.37
CA GLY A 82 14.80 17.74 23.46
C GLY A 82 13.65 18.46 24.18
N GLY A 83 13.46 18.16 25.46
CA GLY A 83 12.42 18.78 26.30
C GLY A 83 11.11 17.99 26.38
N LEU A 84 9.98 18.66 26.09
CA LEU A 84 8.60 18.16 26.31
C LEU A 84 8.01 17.30 25.19
N PHE A 85 8.68 17.21 24.03
CA PHE A 85 8.17 16.49 22.85
C PHE A 85 9.02 15.25 22.55
N PRO A 86 8.59 14.06 22.97
CA PRO A 86 9.36 12.84 22.77
C PRO A 86 9.06 12.28 21.37
N ILE A 87 9.80 12.77 20.37
CA ILE A 87 9.60 12.49 18.93
C ILE A 87 9.73 11.00 18.64
N LEU A 88 10.61 10.30 19.34
CA LEU A 88 10.75 8.85 19.24
C LEU A 88 9.42 8.12 19.48
N TYR A 89 8.62 8.57 20.44
CA TYR A 89 7.31 7.97 20.73
C TYR A 89 6.28 8.33 19.66
N ILE A 90 6.31 9.56 19.14
CA ILE A 90 5.43 9.97 18.02
C ILE A 90 5.73 9.11 16.79
N TRP A 91 7.01 8.90 16.48
CA TRP A 91 7.45 8.01 15.41
C TRP A 91 6.98 6.57 15.66
N GLY A 92 7.19 6.03 16.85
CA GLY A 92 6.74 4.69 17.23
C GLY A 92 5.22 4.51 17.12
N ILE A 93 4.43 5.47 17.61
CA ILE A 93 2.97 5.48 17.49
C ILE A 93 2.56 5.56 16.01
N GLY A 94 3.25 6.38 15.21
CA GLY A 94 3.04 6.48 13.77
C GLY A 94 3.28 5.15 13.06
N LEU A 95 4.37 4.45 13.38
CA LEU A 95 4.66 3.12 12.83
C LEU A 95 3.60 2.09 13.22
N LEU A 96 3.15 2.11 14.48
CA LEU A 96 2.06 1.23 14.95
C LEU A 96 0.75 1.53 14.21
N ALA A 97 0.38 2.81 14.06
CA ALA A 97 -0.82 3.23 13.36
C ALA A 97 -0.77 2.83 11.87
N ALA A 98 0.37 3.00 11.20
CA ALA A 98 0.59 2.56 9.83
C ALA A 98 0.42 1.05 9.68
N GLY A 99 0.96 0.26 10.63
CA GLY A 99 0.80 -1.20 10.66
C GLY A 99 -0.66 -1.66 10.82
N GLN A 100 -1.44 -0.98 11.67
CA GLN A 100 -2.87 -1.28 11.82
C GLN A 100 -3.66 -0.93 10.54
N SER A 101 -3.40 0.25 9.96
CA SER A 101 -4.04 0.68 8.71
C SER A 101 -3.77 -0.29 7.55
N SER A 102 -2.51 -0.74 7.41
CA SER A 102 -2.11 -1.74 6.41
C SER A 102 -2.83 -3.08 6.61
N THR A 103 -2.98 -3.54 7.85
CA THR A 103 -3.72 -4.78 8.16
C THR A 103 -5.17 -4.68 7.69
N ILE A 104 -5.85 -3.58 8.02
CA ILE A 104 -7.27 -3.39 7.66
C ILE A 104 -7.41 -3.41 6.13
N THR A 105 -6.60 -2.61 5.44
CA THR A 105 -6.55 -2.51 3.98
C THR A 105 -6.33 -3.88 3.33
N GLY A 106 -5.35 -4.66 3.84
CA GLY A 106 -5.06 -6.01 3.37
C GLY A 106 -6.23 -6.99 3.55
N THR A 107 -6.94 -6.94 4.68
CA THR A 107 -8.09 -7.83 4.92
C THR A 107 -9.28 -7.52 4.01
N TYR A 108 -9.51 -6.25 3.69
CA TYR A 108 -10.54 -5.84 2.74
C TYR A 108 -10.17 -6.21 1.30
N ALA A 109 -8.93 -5.95 0.88
CA ALA A 109 -8.45 -6.35 -0.44
C ALA A 109 -8.58 -7.87 -0.62
N GLY A 110 -8.14 -8.65 0.37
CA GLY A 110 -8.29 -10.10 0.38
C GLY A 110 -9.74 -10.57 0.35
N GLN A 111 -10.68 -9.80 0.94
CA GLN A 111 -12.10 -10.11 0.85
C GLN A 111 -12.62 -10.05 -0.58
N PHE A 112 -12.28 -8.99 -1.30
CA PHE A 112 -12.76 -8.81 -2.67
C PHE A 112 -12.09 -9.79 -3.63
N ILE A 113 -10.81 -10.07 -3.45
CA ILE A 113 -10.09 -11.05 -4.27
C ILE A 113 -10.64 -12.47 -4.04
N MET A 114 -10.77 -12.90 -2.78
CA MET A 114 -11.29 -14.25 -2.46
C MET A 114 -12.77 -14.40 -2.85
N GLY A 115 -13.59 -13.36 -2.66
CA GLY A 115 -15.00 -13.38 -3.03
C GLY A 115 -15.23 -13.31 -4.53
N GLY A 116 -14.40 -12.56 -5.26
CA GLY A 116 -14.52 -12.38 -6.71
C GLY A 116 -13.92 -13.54 -7.51
N PHE A 117 -12.68 -13.92 -7.22
CA PHE A 117 -11.96 -14.94 -8.02
C PHE A 117 -12.18 -16.37 -7.53
N LEU A 118 -12.23 -16.60 -6.22
CA LEU A 118 -12.32 -17.94 -5.63
C LEU A 118 -13.72 -18.31 -5.14
N ASN A 119 -14.66 -17.35 -5.17
CA ASN A 119 -16.00 -17.46 -4.57
C ASN A 119 -15.97 -17.98 -3.11
N LEU A 120 -14.89 -17.67 -2.37
CA LEU A 120 -14.69 -18.11 -0.99
C LEU A 120 -15.13 -17.03 0.00
N ARG A 121 -16.18 -17.34 0.76
CA ARG A 121 -16.74 -16.44 1.79
C ARG A 121 -16.22 -16.80 3.19
N LEU A 122 -15.02 -16.33 3.51
CA LEU A 122 -14.44 -16.45 4.85
C LEU A 122 -14.87 -15.30 5.79
N LYS A 123 -15.02 -15.60 7.08
CA LYS A 123 -15.23 -14.60 8.15
C LYS A 123 -14.01 -13.67 8.22
N LYS A 124 -14.24 -12.37 8.50
CA LYS A 124 -13.19 -11.33 8.53
C LYS A 124 -12.01 -11.70 9.45
N TRP A 125 -12.30 -12.17 10.66
CA TRP A 125 -11.27 -12.55 11.63
C TRP A 125 -10.45 -13.77 11.18
N LEU A 126 -11.11 -14.78 10.60
CA LEU A 126 -10.43 -15.97 10.09
C LEU A 126 -9.49 -15.63 8.92
N ARG A 127 -9.93 -14.77 8.00
CA ARG A 127 -9.08 -14.28 6.91
C ARG A 127 -7.88 -13.48 7.44
N ALA A 128 -8.10 -12.59 8.41
CA ALA A 128 -7.02 -11.84 9.05
C ALA A 128 -6.02 -12.77 9.74
N LEU A 129 -6.51 -13.80 10.44
CA LEU A 129 -5.66 -14.76 11.12
C LEU A 129 -4.82 -15.58 10.13
N ILE A 130 -5.42 -16.12 9.07
CA ILE A 130 -4.69 -16.90 8.05
C ILE A 130 -3.61 -16.04 7.39
N THR A 131 -3.97 -14.85 6.90
CA THR A 131 -3.02 -13.96 6.22
C THR A 131 -1.89 -13.49 7.13
N ARG A 132 -2.18 -13.19 8.40
CA ARG A 132 -1.15 -12.82 9.39
C ARG A 132 -0.29 -14.01 9.78
N SER A 133 -0.84 -15.20 9.96
CA SER A 133 -0.05 -16.41 10.22
C SER A 133 0.91 -16.71 9.08
N CYS A 134 0.44 -16.63 7.82
CA CYS A 134 1.28 -16.82 6.65
C CYS A 134 2.39 -15.76 6.52
N ALA A 135 2.19 -14.55 7.05
CA ALA A 135 3.22 -13.51 7.05
C ALA A 135 4.19 -13.66 8.23
N ILE A 136 3.68 -13.86 9.44
CA ILE A 136 4.45 -13.85 10.69
C ILE A 136 5.26 -15.13 10.86
N VAL A 137 4.70 -16.30 10.52
CA VAL A 137 5.36 -17.59 10.74
C VAL A 137 6.70 -17.70 9.98
N PRO A 138 6.78 -17.39 8.67
CA PRO A 138 8.06 -17.40 7.97
C PRO A 138 9.07 -16.41 8.56
N THR A 139 8.61 -15.21 8.94
CA THR A 139 9.49 -14.20 9.55
C THR A 139 10.06 -14.67 10.89
N ILE A 140 9.24 -15.28 11.75
CA ILE A 140 9.70 -15.84 13.03
C ILE A 140 10.68 -16.98 12.80
N ILE A 141 10.41 -17.88 11.85
CA ILE A 141 11.31 -19.00 11.52
C ILE A 141 12.68 -18.45 11.08
N VAL A 142 12.71 -17.48 10.17
CA VAL A 142 13.96 -16.86 9.72
C VAL A 142 14.69 -16.18 10.89
N ALA A 143 13.97 -15.45 11.74
CA ALA A 143 14.57 -14.77 12.90
C ALA A 143 15.21 -15.75 13.90
N ILE A 144 14.57 -16.89 14.18
CA ILE A 144 15.07 -17.90 15.12
C ILE A 144 16.25 -18.68 14.52
N VAL A 145 16.16 -19.10 13.26
CA VAL A 145 17.18 -19.94 12.61
C VAL A 145 18.46 -19.16 12.35
N TYR A 146 18.37 -17.87 11.99
CA TYR A 146 19.52 -17.06 11.59
C TYR A 146 20.02 -16.09 12.66
N ASN A 147 19.51 -16.20 13.90
CA ASN A 147 19.99 -15.49 15.08
C ASN A 147 20.36 -14.01 14.83
N SER A 148 19.40 -13.26 14.25
CA SER A 148 19.52 -11.83 13.96
C SER A 148 20.58 -11.41 12.93
N SER A 149 21.03 -12.27 12.00
CA SER A 149 21.81 -11.78 10.85
C SER A 149 20.92 -10.96 9.91
N GLU A 150 21.16 -9.64 9.84
CA GLU A 150 20.40 -8.68 9.03
C GLU A 150 20.26 -9.14 7.56
N GLY A 151 21.32 -9.77 7.02
CA GLY A 151 21.36 -10.21 5.62
C GLY A 151 20.29 -11.23 5.21
N SER A 152 19.84 -12.13 6.08
CA SER A 152 18.79 -13.10 5.73
C SER A 152 17.40 -12.47 5.67
N LEU A 153 17.16 -11.44 6.48
CA LEU A 153 15.90 -10.67 6.46
C LEU A 153 15.86 -9.74 5.25
N ASP A 154 17.00 -9.16 4.86
CA ASP A 154 17.12 -8.35 3.65
C ASP A 154 16.84 -9.18 2.41
N VAL A 155 17.42 -10.39 2.30
CA VAL A 155 17.11 -11.32 1.21
C VAL A 155 15.63 -11.66 1.15
N LEU A 156 14.99 -11.96 2.29
CA LEU A 156 13.55 -12.21 2.33
C LEU A 156 12.75 -11.00 1.84
N ASN A 157 13.13 -9.79 2.24
CA ASN A 157 12.48 -8.55 1.83
C ASN A 157 12.65 -8.27 0.34
N GLU A 158 13.84 -8.52 -0.22
CA GLU A 158 14.09 -8.44 -1.66
C GLU A 158 13.20 -9.42 -2.44
N TRP A 159 13.12 -10.68 -2.00
CA TRP A 159 12.24 -11.67 -2.62
C TRP A 159 10.77 -11.26 -2.56
N LEU A 160 10.32 -10.67 -1.45
CA LEU A 160 8.95 -10.14 -1.34
C LEU A 160 8.71 -8.99 -2.33
N ASN A 161 9.68 -8.08 -2.50
CA ASN A 161 9.60 -7.00 -3.47
C ASN A 161 9.58 -7.51 -4.92
N VAL A 162 10.39 -8.51 -5.25
CA VAL A 162 10.38 -9.19 -6.55
C VAL A 162 9.03 -9.85 -6.80
N LEU A 163 8.49 -10.55 -5.81
CA LEU A 163 7.19 -11.19 -5.92
C LEU A 163 6.07 -10.15 -6.12
N GLN A 164 6.18 -8.99 -5.47
CA GLN A 164 5.25 -7.87 -5.69
C GLN A 164 5.36 -7.28 -7.09
N SER A 165 6.57 -7.14 -7.66
CA SER A 165 6.74 -6.60 -9.02
C SER A 165 6.16 -7.53 -10.09
N VAL A 166 6.33 -8.85 -9.92
CA VAL A 166 5.75 -9.87 -10.80
C VAL A 166 4.22 -9.83 -10.78
N GLN A 167 3.59 -9.47 -9.67
CA GLN A 167 2.12 -9.40 -9.57
C GLN A 167 1.49 -8.18 -10.28
N ILE A 168 2.25 -7.09 -10.46
CA ILE A 168 1.71 -5.84 -11.01
C ILE A 168 1.12 -6.04 -12.43
N PRO A 169 1.81 -6.67 -13.40
CA PRO A 169 1.26 -6.92 -14.72
C PRO A 169 -0.05 -7.70 -14.72
N PHE A 170 -0.18 -8.72 -13.85
CA PHE A 170 -1.40 -9.53 -13.76
C PHE A 170 -2.61 -8.75 -13.26
N ALA A 171 -2.40 -7.68 -12.48
CA ALA A 171 -3.48 -6.79 -12.07
C ALA A 171 -3.75 -5.70 -13.11
N LEU A 172 -2.69 -5.16 -13.74
CA LEU A 172 -2.77 -4.01 -14.63
C LEU A 172 -3.32 -4.39 -16.02
N ILE A 173 -2.87 -5.49 -16.62
CA ILE A 173 -3.26 -5.91 -17.97
C ILE A 173 -4.79 -6.13 -18.06
N PRO A 174 -5.44 -6.88 -17.15
CA PRO A 174 -6.89 -7.02 -17.18
C PRO A 174 -7.60 -5.70 -16.92
N LEU A 175 -7.09 -4.87 -16.01
CA LEU A 175 -7.70 -3.57 -15.71
C LEU A 175 -7.73 -2.68 -16.96
N LEU A 176 -6.58 -2.48 -17.61
CA LEU A 176 -6.47 -1.68 -18.83
C LEU A 176 -7.38 -2.25 -19.93
N THR A 177 -7.34 -3.58 -20.13
CA THR A 177 -8.20 -4.25 -21.11
C THR A 177 -9.70 -4.03 -20.86
N LEU A 178 -10.14 -4.02 -19.59
CA LEU A 178 -11.54 -3.81 -19.24
C LEU A 178 -11.96 -2.35 -19.40
N VAL A 179 -11.08 -1.43 -19.02
CA VAL A 179 -11.34 0.02 -19.05
C VAL A 179 -11.25 0.60 -20.47
N SER A 180 -10.50 -0.04 -21.37
CA SER A 180 -10.45 0.27 -22.80
C SER A 180 -11.64 -0.24 -23.60
N LYS A 181 -12.36 -1.26 -23.12
CA LYS A 181 -13.47 -1.87 -23.85
C LYS A 181 -14.73 -1.01 -23.82
N GLU A 182 -15.12 -0.48 -24.97
CA GLU A 182 -16.37 0.29 -25.15
C GLU A 182 -17.62 -0.51 -24.77
N ARG A 183 -17.60 -1.83 -24.96
CA ARG A 183 -18.70 -2.73 -24.52
C ARG A 183 -18.92 -2.70 -23.01
N ILE A 184 -17.88 -2.43 -22.22
CA ILE A 184 -17.93 -2.46 -20.74
C ILE A 184 -18.07 -1.04 -20.19
N MET A 185 -17.31 -0.08 -20.72
CA MET A 185 -17.26 1.30 -20.20
C MET A 185 -18.20 2.27 -20.91
N GLY A 186 -18.75 1.91 -22.07
CA GLY A 186 -19.63 2.77 -22.87
C GLY A 186 -18.97 4.11 -23.19
N SER A 187 -19.65 5.21 -22.85
CA SER A 187 -19.16 6.58 -23.08
C SER A 187 -18.02 7.02 -22.14
N PHE A 188 -17.66 6.22 -21.14
CA PHE A 188 -16.60 6.53 -20.17
C PHE A 188 -15.29 5.76 -20.43
N LYS A 189 -15.10 5.26 -21.67
CA LYS A 189 -13.86 4.58 -22.05
C LYS A 189 -12.64 5.49 -21.88
N VAL A 190 -11.53 4.90 -21.49
CA VAL A 190 -10.27 5.65 -21.38
C VAL A 190 -9.75 6.01 -22.77
N GLY A 191 -9.18 7.22 -22.89
CA GLY A 191 -8.68 7.74 -24.15
C GLY A 191 -7.33 7.12 -24.57
N PRO A 192 -6.96 7.23 -25.86
CA PRO A 192 -5.77 6.59 -26.42
C PRO A 192 -4.44 7.04 -25.80
N VAL A 193 -4.41 8.22 -25.15
CA VAL A 193 -3.23 8.73 -24.43
C VAL A 193 -2.87 7.83 -23.23
N LEU A 194 -3.87 7.22 -22.59
CA LEU A 194 -3.70 6.32 -21.45
C LEU A 194 -3.58 4.84 -21.88
N GLU A 195 -3.84 4.50 -23.15
CA GLU A 195 -3.66 3.14 -23.69
C GLU A 195 -2.21 2.83 -24.10
N VAL A 196 -1.37 3.86 -24.30
CA VAL A 196 -0.05 3.74 -24.95
C VAL A 196 1.12 4.12 -24.01
N SER A 197 0.88 4.39 -22.73
CA SER A 197 1.94 4.58 -21.71
C SER A 197 2.14 3.32 -20.88
#